data_AF-A0A939S4U5-F1
#
_entry.id   AF-A0A939S4U5-F1
#
_cell.length_a   1.000
_cell.length_b   1.000
_cell.length_c   1.000
_cell.angle_alpha   90.00
_cell.angle_beta   90.00
_cell.angle_gamma   90.00
#
_symmetry.space_group_name_H-M   'P 1'
#
loop_
_entity.id
_entity.type
_entity.pdbx_description
1 polymer ?
#
loop_
_entity_poly.entity_id
_entity_poly.type
_entity_poly.pdbx_seq_one_letter_code
_entity_poly.pdbx_strand_id
1 'polypeptide(L)'
;MTFPIRRRAAVSLGALATAAALLVPSAAAAALPGGSSTLPAENGAACVVSGGTLTWGIKESFRSYISGSIANGSWETDDGADYETPNFLWSDPSGELDPETGIGTVSFTGSVHFTGHDGVLDLTLANPTIEFEGEGAAALLLDARSTDVAGELAVDAEQEWVGEVEVSGSSAPQNGALELQALPVALTNSGAKAFAGFYDAGESLDPLTLELSFDGCGDAATTAEPTTESPSDPAAEDPTAVEPAAAQVPWLPIIVGGAALLVIGLTLGLLIGGRGKRGAEKSQEKPIRER
;
A
#
# COMPACT_ATOMS: atom_id res chain seq x y z
N MET A 1 -63.96 21.31 17.33
CA MET A 1 -63.68 21.04 18.76
C MET A 1 -62.21 21.32 18.97
N THR A 2 -61.88 22.24 19.87
CA THR A 2 -60.64 23.02 19.83
C THR A 2 -59.88 22.95 21.16
N PHE A 3 -58.54 22.85 21.08
CA PHE A 3 -57.49 23.14 22.08
C PHE A 3 -57.34 22.23 23.33
N PRO A 4 -56.18 22.23 24.07
CA PRO A 4 -55.03 23.15 23.99
C PRO A 4 -53.59 22.57 24.05
N ILE A 5 -52.70 23.42 23.55
CA ILE A 5 -51.24 23.53 23.71
C ILE A 5 -50.88 23.85 25.18
N ARG A 6 -49.79 23.28 25.72
CA ARG A 6 -49.18 23.73 27.00
C ARG A 6 -47.81 24.38 26.77
N ARG A 7 -47.74 25.69 27.04
CA ARG A 7 -46.52 26.48 27.29
C ARG A 7 -46.24 26.48 28.80
N ARG A 8 -44.96 26.43 29.20
CA ARG A 8 -44.45 26.83 30.53
C ARG A 8 -43.20 27.68 30.27
N ALA A 9 -43.30 29.00 30.29
CA ALA A 9 -43.17 29.89 31.46
C ALA A 9 -41.70 30.08 31.87
N ALA A 10 -41.14 31.21 31.46
CA ALA A 10 -39.89 31.79 31.94
C ALA A 10 -40.10 32.47 33.30
N VAL A 11 -39.08 32.43 34.15
CA VAL A 11 -38.96 33.29 35.33
C VAL A 11 -37.55 33.87 35.33
N SER A 12 -37.47 35.19 35.28
CA SER A 12 -36.28 36.00 35.46
C SER A 12 -36.61 37.14 36.43
N LEU A 13 -35.75 37.38 37.43
CA LEU A 13 -35.62 38.55 38.33
C LEU A 13 -34.66 38.09 39.46
N GLY A 14 -33.54 38.71 39.84
CA GLY A 14 -32.90 39.98 39.51
C GLY A 14 -32.15 40.50 40.75
N ALA A 15 -30.89 40.95 40.58
CA ALA A 15 -30.15 41.98 41.36
C ALA A 15 -29.87 41.76 42.89
N LEU A 16 -28.82 42.26 43.56
CA LEU A 16 -27.65 43.12 43.28
C LEU A 16 -26.60 42.99 44.43
N ALA A 17 -25.31 43.12 44.08
CA ALA A 17 -24.16 43.76 44.77
C ALA A 17 -23.78 43.49 46.25
N THR A 18 -22.50 43.16 46.48
CA THR A 18 -21.52 43.99 47.26
C THR A 18 -20.08 43.55 46.98
N ALA A 19 -19.18 44.53 46.81
CA ALA A 19 -17.76 44.40 46.56
C ALA A 19 -16.94 44.29 47.86
N ALA A 20 -15.80 43.58 47.81
CA ALA A 20 -14.64 43.81 48.67
C ALA A 20 -13.37 43.32 47.97
N ALA A 21 -12.51 44.26 47.57
CA ALA A 21 -11.13 44.01 47.20
C ALA A 21 -10.30 43.67 48.44
N LEU A 22 -9.22 42.91 48.30
CA LEU A 22 -7.92 43.11 48.97
C LEU A 22 -6.88 42.06 48.48
N LEU A 23 -5.79 42.60 47.94
CA LEU A 23 -4.38 42.19 48.02
C LEU A 23 -3.87 40.87 47.37
N VAL A 24 -2.90 41.11 46.49
CA VAL A 24 -2.00 40.21 45.75
C VAL A 24 -0.94 39.60 46.67
N PRO A 25 -0.35 38.44 46.31
CA PRO A 25 1.09 38.48 46.08
C PRO A 25 1.49 37.79 44.76
N SER A 26 2.46 38.43 44.10
CA SER A 26 3.08 38.04 42.84
C SER A 26 4.00 36.84 43.07
N ALA A 27 3.71 35.70 42.47
CA ALA A 27 4.62 34.56 42.45
C ALA A 27 5.58 34.71 41.27
N ALA A 28 6.85 34.98 41.56
CA ALA A 28 7.94 34.88 40.60
C ALA A 28 8.18 33.39 40.29
N ALA A 29 7.83 32.95 39.07
CA ALA A 29 8.26 31.67 38.55
C ALA A 29 9.65 31.83 37.92
N ALA A 30 10.64 31.20 38.52
CA ALA A 30 12.01 31.15 38.05
C ALA A 30 12.07 30.45 36.68
N ALA A 31 12.64 31.14 35.68
CA ALA A 31 13.02 30.54 34.42
C ALA A 31 14.20 29.60 34.64
N LEU A 32 13.98 28.30 34.43
CA LEU A 32 15.06 27.33 34.22
C LEU A 32 15.48 27.40 32.74
N PRO A 33 16.78 27.40 32.41
CA PRO A 33 17.22 27.15 31.04
C PRO A 33 17.04 25.66 30.74
N GLY A 34 15.87 25.30 30.20
CA GLY A 34 15.67 24.00 29.59
C GLY A 34 16.46 23.97 28.29
N GLY A 35 17.57 23.23 28.27
CA GLY A 35 18.39 23.03 27.10
C GLY A 35 17.55 22.49 25.94
N SER A 36 17.63 23.16 24.80
CA SER A 36 17.18 22.61 23.53
C SER A 36 18.06 21.39 23.23
N SER A 37 17.55 20.19 23.53
CA SER A 37 18.02 18.97 22.89
C SER A 37 17.59 19.06 21.43
N THR A 38 18.41 19.70 20.60
CA THR A 38 18.37 19.47 19.16
C THR A 38 18.90 18.08 18.93
N LEU A 39 17.98 17.11 18.81
CA LEU A 39 18.27 15.90 18.04
C LEU A 39 18.74 16.36 16.65
N PRO A 40 19.75 15.73 16.04
CA PRO A 40 20.08 16.04 14.65
C PRO A 40 18.82 15.77 13.84
N ALA A 41 18.28 16.81 13.20
CA ALA A 41 17.36 16.63 12.11
C ALA A 41 18.19 16.00 10.99
N GLU A 42 18.09 14.69 10.81
CA GLU A 42 18.41 14.07 9.52
C GLU A 42 17.31 14.53 8.55
N ASN A 43 17.42 15.78 8.12
CA ASN A 43 16.51 16.39 7.18
C ASN A 43 17.15 16.23 5.80
N GLY A 44 17.10 15.01 5.25
CA GLY A 44 16.92 14.90 3.81
C GLY A 44 15.65 15.71 3.50
N ALA A 45 15.74 16.74 2.66
CA ALA A 45 14.55 17.48 2.28
C ALA A 45 13.58 16.50 1.62
N ALA A 46 12.33 16.44 2.10
CA ALA A 46 11.32 15.56 1.54
C ALA A 46 11.14 15.84 0.03
N CYS A 47 10.90 14.79 -0.75
CA CYS A 47 10.49 14.90 -2.14
C CYS A 47 9.05 15.40 -2.18
N VAL A 48 8.82 16.63 -2.60
CA VAL A 48 7.47 17.18 -2.73
C VAL A 48 6.91 16.80 -4.09
N VAL A 49 5.71 16.21 -4.11
CA VAL A 49 5.03 15.85 -5.37
C VAL A 49 4.72 17.12 -6.16
N SER A 50 5.17 17.18 -7.41
CA SER A 50 4.97 18.30 -8.32
C SER A 50 4.02 17.99 -9.48
N GLY A 51 3.68 16.71 -9.66
CA GLY A 51 2.67 16.25 -10.62
C GLY A 51 2.62 14.73 -10.70
N GLY A 52 1.66 14.22 -11.47
CA GLY A 52 1.51 12.78 -11.64
C GLY A 52 0.10 12.35 -12.00
N THR A 53 -0.08 11.05 -12.17
CA THR A 53 -1.36 10.40 -12.48
C THR A 53 -1.50 9.08 -11.74
N LEU A 54 -2.67 8.84 -11.15
CA LEU A 54 -3.14 7.54 -10.71
C LEU A 54 -4.09 6.98 -11.77
N THR A 55 -3.81 5.79 -12.29
CA THR A 55 -4.66 5.06 -13.23
C THR A 55 -5.17 3.78 -12.58
N TRP A 56 -6.49 3.62 -12.50
CA TRP A 56 -7.08 2.44 -11.85
C TRP A 56 -8.48 2.11 -12.41
N GLY A 57 -8.73 0.83 -12.67
CA GLY A 57 -10.03 0.37 -13.15
C GLY A 57 -11.09 0.20 -12.06
N ILE A 58 -10.71 0.18 -10.78
CA ILE A 58 -11.53 -0.33 -9.67
C ILE A 58 -11.66 -1.86 -9.73
N LYS A 59 -12.56 -2.41 -10.55
CA LYS A 59 -12.69 -3.87 -10.74
C LYS A 59 -13.43 -4.17 -12.04
N GLU A 60 -12.82 -4.95 -12.95
CA GLU A 60 -13.39 -5.21 -14.28
C GLU A 60 -14.78 -5.83 -14.21
N SER A 61 -14.97 -6.82 -13.32
CA SER A 61 -16.26 -7.48 -13.16
C SER A 61 -17.33 -6.56 -12.58
N PHE A 62 -16.94 -5.58 -11.76
CA PHE A 62 -17.85 -4.55 -11.26
C PHE A 62 -18.27 -3.60 -12.38
N ARG A 63 -17.33 -3.06 -13.16
CA ARG A 63 -17.65 -2.20 -14.33
C ARG A 63 -18.53 -2.93 -15.35
N SER A 64 -18.22 -4.20 -15.61
CA SER A 64 -19.01 -5.06 -16.51
C SER A 64 -20.43 -5.29 -15.99
N TYR A 65 -20.59 -5.44 -14.67
CA TYR A 65 -21.90 -5.55 -14.04
C TYR A 65 -22.70 -4.25 -14.14
N ILE A 66 -22.09 -3.11 -13.82
CA ILE A 66 -22.71 -1.78 -13.89
C ILE A 66 -23.21 -1.51 -15.31
N SER A 67 -22.34 -1.62 -16.31
CA SER A 67 -22.69 -1.38 -17.73
C SER A 67 -23.51 -2.50 -18.37
N GLY A 68 -23.69 -3.63 -17.67
CA GLY A 68 -24.41 -4.79 -18.17
C GLY A 68 -25.93 -4.69 -18.01
N SER A 69 -26.64 -5.68 -18.56
CA SER A 69 -28.12 -5.71 -18.55
C SER A 69 -28.75 -6.04 -17.20
N ILE A 70 -27.94 -6.34 -16.18
CA ILE A 70 -28.42 -6.66 -14.83
C ILE A 70 -28.57 -5.36 -14.03
N ALA A 71 -27.48 -4.61 -13.86
CA ALA A 71 -27.56 -3.32 -13.18
C ALA A 71 -28.19 -2.24 -14.06
N ASN A 72 -28.01 -2.32 -15.39
CA ASN A 72 -28.44 -1.28 -16.34
C ASN A 72 -28.00 0.12 -15.90
N GLY A 73 -26.76 0.20 -15.42
CA GLY A 73 -26.19 1.36 -14.80
C GLY A 73 -25.19 2.10 -15.68
N SER A 74 -24.56 3.10 -15.09
CA SER A 74 -23.51 3.90 -15.70
C SER A 74 -22.56 4.43 -14.62
N TRP A 75 -21.51 5.11 -15.06
CA TRP A 75 -20.66 5.90 -14.19
C TRP A 75 -20.37 7.27 -14.80
N GLU A 76 -20.12 8.23 -13.94
CA GLU A 76 -19.71 9.58 -14.27
C GLU A 76 -18.47 9.93 -13.46
N THR A 77 -17.62 10.82 -14.00
CA THR A 77 -16.45 11.35 -13.30
C THR A 77 -16.59 12.85 -13.12
N ASP A 78 -16.07 13.37 -12.01
CA ASP A 78 -16.12 14.81 -11.68
C ASP A 78 -14.88 15.24 -10.87
N ASP A 79 -14.75 16.55 -10.65
CA ASP A 79 -13.78 17.17 -9.74
C ASP A 79 -12.30 16.80 -10.00
N GLY A 80 -11.94 16.53 -11.27
CA GLY A 80 -10.58 16.22 -11.69
C GLY A 80 -10.30 14.73 -11.93
N ALA A 81 -11.32 13.88 -11.83
CA ALA A 81 -11.26 12.51 -12.34
C ALA A 81 -11.72 12.44 -13.81
N ASP A 82 -11.05 11.60 -14.58
CA ASP A 82 -11.37 11.31 -15.98
C ASP A 82 -11.57 9.80 -16.20
N TYR A 83 -12.12 9.44 -17.36
CA TYR A 83 -12.30 8.06 -17.78
C TYR A 83 -11.75 7.82 -19.19
N GLU A 84 -10.76 6.93 -19.29
CA GLU A 84 -10.26 6.38 -20.55
C GLU A 84 -10.36 4.86 -20.50
N THR A 85 -11.23 4.27 -21.33
CA THR A 85 -11.52 2.84 -21.26
C THR A 85 -10.22 2.00 -21.25
N PRO A 86 -10.01 1.14 -20.24
CA PRO A 86 -10.97 0.71 -19.22
C PRO A 86 -10.84 1.39 -17.84
N ASN A 87 -10.00 2.42 -17.71
CA ASN A 87 -9.52 2.95 -16.43
C ASN A 87 -10.08 4.34 -16.10
N PHE A 88 -10.13 4.61 -14.80
CA PHE A 88 -10.29 5.96 -14.25
C PHE A 88 -8.91 6.56 -14.01
N LEU A 89 -8.81 7.87 -14.20
CA LEU A 89 -7.59 8.64 -14.08
C LEU A 89 -7.81 9.76 -13.08
N TRP A 90 -6.88 9.91 -12.15
CA TRP A 90 -6.81 11.06 -11.25
C TRP A 90 -5.46 11.74 -11.47
N SER A 91 -5.46 13.05 -11.68
CA SER A 91 -4.28 13.84 -12.01
C SER A 91 -4.01 14.90 -10.94
N ASP A 92 -2.91 15.65 -11.11
CA ASP A 92 -2.51 16.77 -10.26
C ASP A 92 -2.43 16.40 -8.76
N PRO A 93 -1.69 15.33 -8.39
CA PRO A 93 -1.53 14.93 -7.01
C PRO A 93 -0.79 15.98 -6.18
N SER A 94 -1.00 15.88 -4.88
CA SER A 94 -0.21 16.57 -3.86
C SER A 94 0.31 15.58 -2.84
N GLY A 95 1.38 15.92 -2.14
CA GLY A 95 1.95 15.07 -1.12
C GLY A 95 3.47 15.16 -1.09
N GLU A 96 4.06 14.27 -0.30
CA GLU A 96 5.50 14.19 -0.15
C GLU A 96 5.92 12.76 0.17
N LEU A 97 7.08 12.36 -0.34
CA LEU A 97 7.75 11.11 0.01
C LEU A 97 9.12 11.39 0.60
N ASP A 98 9.52 10.57 1.55
CA ASP A 98 10.90 10.53 2.02
C ASP A 98 11.81 10.01 0.89
N PRO A 99 12.89 10.72 0.54
CA PRO A 99 13.73 10.38 -0.62
C PRO A 99 14.53 9.08 -0.46
N GLU A 100 14.73 8.59 0.77
CA GLU A 100 15.53 7.39 1.03
C GLU A 100 14.65 6.14 1.21
N THR A 101 13.58 6.29 1.99
CA THR A 101 12.69 5.19 2.39
C THR A 101 11.48 5.06 1.49
N GLY A 102 11.09 6.12 0.77
CA GLY A 102 9.87 6.16 -0.03
C GLY A 102 8.58 6.12 0.79
N ILE A 103 8.66 6.39 2.09
CA ILE A 103 7.51 6.50 3.00
C ILE A 103 6.89 7.88 2.83
N GLY A 104 5.57 7.96 2.81
CA GLY A 104 4.85 9.22 2.72
C GLY A 104 3.47 9.06 2.12
N THR A 105 2.88 10.16 1.64
CA THR A 105 1.50 10.17 1.15
C THR A 105 1.39 10.93 -0.16
N VAL A 106 0.51 10.44 -1.03
CA VAL A 106 0.17 11.08 -2.30
C VAL A 106 -1.34 11.07 -2.46
N SER A 107 -1.94 12.26 -2.48
CA SER A 107 -3.38 12.46 -2.53
C SER A 107 -3.79 13.12 -3.84
N PHE A 108 -4.91 12.67 -4.39
CA PHE A 108 -5.53 13.24 -5.58
C PHE A 108 -6.92 13.78 -5.23
N THR A 109 -7.43 14.69 -6.06
CA THR A 109 -8.83 15.10 -6.03
C THR A 109 -9.60 14.45 -7.18
N GLY A 110 -10.91 14.34 -7.02
CA GLY A 110 -11.81 13.86 -8.07
C GLY A 110 -12.63 12.67 -7.64
N SER A 111 -13.73 12.44 -8.34
CA SER A 111 -14.72 11.44 -7.97
C SER A 111 -15.18 10.60 -9.14
N VAL A 112 -15.56 9.36 -8.83
CA VAL A 112 -16.25 8.45 -9.74
C VAL A 112 -17.56 8.04 -9.09
N HIS A 113 -18.67 8.32 -9.76
CA HIS A 113 -20.01 8.02 -9.30
C HIS A 113 -20.63 6.91 -10.14
N PHE A 114 -20.89 5.76 -9.53
CA PHE A 114 -21.58 4.63 -10.14
C PHE A 114 -23.05 4.64 -9.74
N THR A 115 -23.92 4.43 -10.74
CA THR A 115 -25.36 4.23 -10.52
C THR A 115 -25.82 2.95 -11.19
N GLY A 116 -26.88 2.34 -10.67
CA GLY A 116 -27.52 1.16 -11.26
C GLY A 116 -28.81 0.78 -10.54
N HIS A 117 -29.54 -0.21 -11.05
CA HIS A 117 -30.83 -0.67 -10.51
C HIS A 117 -31.81 0.46 -10.29
N ASP A 118 -31.99 1.32 -11.31
CA ASP A 118 -32.86 2.49 -11.26
C ASP A 118 -32.56 3.45 -10.08
N GLY A 119 -31.29 3.52 -9.67
CA GLY A 119 -30.78 4.40 -8.60
C GLY A 119 -30.70 3.75 -7.21
N VAL A 120 -31.04 2.45 -7.08
CA VAL A 120 -30.84 1.72 -5.81
C VAL A 120 -29.36 1.53 -5.54
N LEU A 121 -28.56 1.19 -6.56
CA LEU A 121 -27.11 1.21 -6.47
C LEU A 121 -26.66 2.64 -6.72
N ASP A 122 -26.06 3.23 -5.70
CA ASP A 122 -25.43 4.55 -5.72
C ASP A 122 -24.12 4.44 -4.93
N LEU A 123 -22.99 4.51 -5.64
CA LEU A 123 -21.65 4.40 -5.07
C LEU A 123 -20.80 5.54 -5.60
N THR A 124 -20.29 6.38 -4.70
CA THR A 124 -19.25 7.37 -5.01
C THR A 124 -17.94 6.97 -4.35
N LEU A 125 -16.87 6.98 -5.14
CA LEU A 125 -15.49 6.83 -4.69
C LEU A 125 -14.74 8.11 -5.08
N ALA A 126 -14.14 8.80 -4.11
CA ALA A 126 -13.51 10.09 -4.34
C ALA A 126 -12.19 10.27 -3.59
N ASN A 127 -11.41 11.24 -4.04
CA ASN A 127 -10.20 11.76 -3.40
C ASN A 127 -9.23 10.64 -2.96
N PRO A 128 -8.72 9.83 -3.91
CA PRO A 128 -7.85 8.73 -3.56
C PRO A 128 -6.52 9.22 -2.98
N THR A 129 -6.08 8.57 -1.91
CA THR A 129 -4.75 8.75 -1.31
C THR A 129 -4.02 7.41 -1.29
N ILE A 130 -2.77 7.43 -1.74
CA ILE A 130 -1.82 6.33 -1.57
C ILE A 130 -0.91 6.69 -0.39
N GLU A 131 -1.00 5.92 0.69
CA GLU A 131 -0.11 6.02 1.85
C GLU A 131 0.97 4.93 1.74
N PHE A 132 2.20 5.34 1.43
CA PHE A 132 3.34 4.43 1.33
C PHE A 132 3.90 4.16 2.73
N GLU A 133 3.86 2.89 3.12
CA GLU A 133 4.29 2.43 4.45
C GLU A 133 5.78 2.05 4.48
N GLY A 134 6.42 2.00 3.31
CA GLY A 134 7.74 1.41 3.13
C GLY A 134 7.65 -0.12 2.99
N GLU A 135 8.81 -0.77 2.86
CA GLU A 135 8.92 -2.24 2.86
C GLU A 135 8.07 -3.00 1.81
N GLY A 136 7.65 -2.31 0.74
CA GLY A 136 6.88 -2.90 -0.36
C GLY A 136 5.36 -2.91 -0.15
N ALA A 137 4.84 -2.13 0.80
CA ALA A 137 3.41 -1.99 1.06
C ALA A 137 2.94 -0.53 0.97
N ALA A 138 1.69 -0.35 0.57
CA ALA A 138 0.98 0.91 0.65
C ALA A 138 -0.52 0.69 0.93
N ALA A 139 -1.17 1.67 1.53
CA ALA A 139 -2.61 1.69 1.72
C ALA A 139 -3.28 2.58 0.66
N LEU A 140 -4.39 2.09 0.09
CA LEU A 140 -5.30 2.86 -0.76
C LEU A 140 -6.48 3.34 0.08
N LEU A 141 -6.55 4.66 0.26
CA LEU A 141 -7.59 5.36 1.01
C LEU A 141 -8.49 6.10 0.03
N LEU A 142 -9.81 6.09 0.23
CA LEU A 142 -10.76 6.90 -0.56
C LEU A 142 -11.88 7.43 0.33
N ASP A 143 -12.45 8.55 -0.06
CA ASP A 143 -13.78 8.93 0.40
C ASP A 143 -14.79 7.99 -0.28
N ALA A 144 -15.59 7.29 0.53
CA ALA A 144 -16.54 6.29 0.09
C ALA A 144 -17.95 6.64 0.59
N ARG A 145 -18.88 6.74 -0.35
CA ARG A 145 -20.30 6.88 -0.06
C ARG A 145 -21.07 5.83 -0.83
N SER A 146 -21.87 5.01 -0.15
CA SER A 146 -22.63 3.97 -0.83
C SER A 146 -23.95 3.60 -0.17
N THR A 147 -24.87 3.11 -0.99
CA THR A 147 -26.15 2.52 -0.55
C THR A 147 -26.08 1.00 -0.39
N ASP A 148 -26.96 0.46 0.45
CA ASP A 148 -27.21 -0.98 0.52
C ASP A 148 -28.17 -1.47 -0.57
N VAL A 149 -28.50 -2.77 -0.55
CA VAL A 149 -29.42 -3.40 -1.51
C VAL A 149 -30.87 -2.92 -1.42
N ALA A 150 -31.23 -2.17 -0.37
CA ALA A 150 -32.52 -1.52 -0.23
C ALA A 150 -32.49 -0.05 -0.71
N GLY A 151 -31.32 0.47 -1.09
CA GLY A 151 -31.12 1.86 -1.52
C GLY A 151 -30.91 2.83 -0.36
N GLU A 152 -30.68 2.33 0.84
CA GLU A 152 -30.46 3.17 2.03
C GLU A 152 -28.95 3.42 2.21
N LEU A 153 -28.59 4.61 2.71
CA LEU A 153 -27.19 4.97 2.94
C LEU A 153 -26.54 3.99 3.93
N ALA A 154 -25.49 3.31 3.49
CA ALA A 154 -24.77 2.29 4.25
C ALA A 154 -23.35 2.74 4.64
N VAL A 155 -22.68 3.47 3.75
CA VAL A 155 -21.33 4.01 3.97
C VAL A 155 -21.33 5.50 3.63
N ASP A 156 -20.69 6.28 4.49
CA ASP A 156 -20.43 7.72 4.32
C ASP A 156 -19.18 8.03 5.15
N ALA A 157 -18.01 7.76 4.55
CA ALA A 157 -16.72 7.80 5.23
C ALA A 157 -15.69 8.52 4.36
N GLU A 158 -14.87 9.36 4.99
CA GLU A 158 -13.74 10.03 4.36
C GLU A 158 -12.47 9.22 4.60
N GLN A 159 -11.62 9.11 3.57
CA GLN A 159 -10.33 8.42 3.61
C GLN A 159 -10.41 7.02 4.26
N GLU A 160 -11.45 6.26 3.89
CA GLU A 160 -11.61 4.86 4.31
C GLU A 160 -10.51 4.01 3.68
N TRP A 161 -9.93 3.11 4.47
CA TRP A 161 -8.92 2.17 3.97
C TRP A 161 -9.59 1.11 3.10
N VAL A 162 -9.59 1.29 1.78
CA VAL A 162 -10.30 0.45 0.82
C VAL A 162 -9.44 -0.69 0.32
N GLY A 163 -8.14 -0.46 0.13
CA GLY A 163 -7.24 -1.45 -0.47
C GLY A 163 -5.87 -1.54 0.21
N GLU A 164 -5.33 -2.74 0.25
CA GLU A 164 -3.90 -3.01 0.45
C GLU A 164 -3.23 -3.05 -0.93
N VAL A 165 -2.18 -2.27 -1.11
CA VAL A 165 -1.42 -2.16 -2.37
C VAL A 165 -0.05 -2.78 -2.18
N GLU A 166 0.28 -3.74 -3.04
CA GLU A 166 1.62 -4.34 -3.05
C GLU A 166 2.54 -3.52 -3.95
N VAL A 167 3.58 -2.92 -3.36
CA VAL A 167 4.58 -2.14 -4.09
C VAL A 167 5.77 -3.05 -4.42
N SER A 168 5.83 -3.49 -5.67
CA SER A 168 6.98 -4.26 -6.15
C SER A 168 8.19 -3.35 -6.38
N GLY A 169 9.23 -3.49 -5.56
CA GLY A 169 10.46 -2.71 -5.69
C GLY A 169 10.51 -1.52 -4.73
N SER A 170 11.27 -0.49 -5.09
CA SER A 170 11.42 0.70 -4.26
C SER A 170 10.33 1.72 -4.55
N SER A 171 9.72 2.28 -3.50
CA SER A 171 8.87 3.49 -3.59
C SER A 171 9.67 4.79 -3.45
N ALA A 172 10.99 4.71 -3.24
CA ALA A 172 11.83 5.89 -3.16
C ALA A 172 11.93 6.58 -4.55
N PRO A 173 11.67 7.90 -4.63
CA PRO A 173 11.83 8.64 -5.89
C PRO A 173 13.24 8.53 -6.47
N GLN A 174 13.33 8.36 -7.79
CA GLN A 174 14.59 8.28 -8.53
C GLN A 174 14.64 9.37 -9.59
N ASN A 175 15.66 10.22 -9.55
CA ASN A 175 15.84 11.34 -10.49
C ASN A 175 14.61 12.27 -10.56
N GLY A 176 13.94 12.50 -9.43
CA GLY A 176 12.73 13.32 -9.37
C GLY A 176 11.47 12.67 -9.93
N ALA A 177 11.45 11.34 -10.11
CA ALA A 177 10.28 10.62 -10.60
C ALA A 177 10.07 9.28 -9.86
N LEU A 178 8.83 8.79 -9.86
CA LEU A 178 8.47 7.44 -9.42
C LEU A 178 7.44 6.87 -10.38
N GLU A 179 7.74 5.71 -10.96
CA GLU A 179 6.83 4.97 -11.83
C GLU A 179 6.58 3.59 -11.25
N LEU A 180 5.34 3.30 -10.90
CA LEU A 180 4.90 2.04 -10.34
C LEU A 180 3.75 1.49 -11.18
N GLN A 181 3.97 0.36 -11.85
CA GLN A 181 3.02 -0.19 -12.81
C GLN A 181 2.38 -1.47 -12.30
N ALA A 182 1.09 -1.61 -12.60
CA ALA A 182 0.31 -2.81 -12.32
C ALA A 182 0.44 -3.32 -10.86
N LEU A 183 0.40 -2.39 -9.90
CA LEU A 183 0.45 -2.71 -8.47
C LEU A 183 -0.79 -3.52 -8.07
N PRO A 184 -0.63 -4.75 -7.57
CA PRO A 184 -1.75 -5.54 -7.05
C PRO A 184 -2.48 -4.80 -5.93
N VAL A 185 -3.82 -4.89 -5.95
CA VAL A 185 -4.67 -4.29 -4.92
C VAL A 185 -5.59 -5.37 -4.35
N ALA A 186 -5.53 -5.57 -3.03
CA ALA A 186 -6.42 -6.45 -2.29
C ALA A 186 -7.45 -5.63 -1.50
N LEU A 187 -8.74 -5.96 -1.65
CA LEU A 187 -9.82 -5.26 -0.96
C LEU A 187 -9.75 -5.49 0.55
N THR A 188 -9.92 -4.45 1.36
CA THR A 188 -9.93 -4.59 2.81
C THR A 188 -11.33 -4.94 3.34
N ASN A 189 -11.43 -5.24 4.64
CA ASN A 189 -12.72 -5.41 5.32
C ASN A 189 -13.59 -4.15 5.28
N SER A 190 -12.96 -2.98 5.27
CA SER A 190 -13.64 -1.69 5.19
C SER A 190 -14.11 -1.41 3.76
N GLY A 191 -13.24 -1.61 2.77
CA GLY A 191 -13.58 -1.49 1.36
C GLY A 191 -14.75 -2.39 0.96
N ALA A 192 -14.80 -3.62 1.47
CA ALA A 192 -15.92 -4.54 1.24
C ALA A 192 -17.30 -3.95 1.59
N LYS A 193 -17.38 -3.10 2.62
CA LYS A 193 -18.64 -2.43 2.99
C LYS A 193 -19.07 -1.39 1.95
N ALA A 194 -18.13 -0.69 1.32
CA ALA A 194 -18.43 0.27 0.27
C ALA A 194 -19.13 -0.42 -0.92
N PHE A 195 -18.75 -1.67 -1.22
CA PHE A 195 -19.42 -2.51 -2.22
C PHE A 195 -20.59 -3.33 -1.65
N ALA A 196 -21.30 -2.80 -0.65
CA ALA A 196 -22.46 -3.43 0.01
C ALA A 196 -22.22 -4.87 0.53
N GLY A 197 -20.96 -5.26 0.75
CA GLY A 197 -20.57 -6.60 1.20
C GLY A 197 -20.64 -7.68 0.12
N PHE A 198 -20.71 -7.33 -1.17
CA PHE A 198 -20.71 -8.32 -2.26
C PHE A 198 -19.35 -8.97 -2.52
N TYR A 199 -18.27 -8.34 -2.05
CA TYR A 199 -16.90 -8.83 -2.17
C TYR A 199 -16.31 -9.08 -0.79
N ASP A 200 -15.52 -10.13 -0.67
CA ASP A 200 -14.84 -10.48 0.58
C ASP A 200 -13.52 -9.72 0.72
N ALA A 201 -13.07 -9.50 1.95
CA ALA A 201 -11.73 -8.98 2.21
C ALA A 201 -10.66 -9.94 1.64
N GLY A 202 -9.59 -9.37 1.10
CA GLY A 202 -8.54 -10.07 0.36
C GLY A 202 -8.89 -10.35 -1.11
N GLU A 203 -10.10 -10.02 -1.57
CA GLU A 203 -10.43 -10.16 -2.98
C GLU A 203 -9.63 -9.18 -3.85
N SER A 204 -9.10 -9.67 -4.97
CA SER A 204 -8.34 -8.83 -5.89
C SER A 204 -9.25 -7.81 -6.58
N LEU A 205 -8.81 -6.56 -6.53
CA LEU A 205 -9.30 -5.47 -7.36
C LEU A 205 -8.44 -5.37 -8.64
N ASP A 206 -8.79 -4.47 -9.54
CA ASP A 206 -7.92 -4.18 -10.68
C ASP A 206 -6.59 -3.61 -10.15
N PRO A 207 -5.45 -3.94 -10.76
CA PRO A 207 -4.18 -3.35 -10.37
C PRO A 207 -4.16 -1.86 -10.71
N LEU A 208 -3.44 -1.07 -9.90
CA LEU A 208 -3.28 0.37 -10.13
C LEU A 208 -1.92 0.69 -10.75
N THR A 209 -1.83 1.81 -11.45
CA THR A 209 -0.57 2.37 -11.98
C THR A 209 -0.42 3.80 -11.51
N LEU A 210 0.79 4.16 -11.09
CA LEU A 210 1.11 5.45 -10.53
C LEU A 210 2.35 6.00 -11.21
N GLU A 211 2.25 7.24 -11.70
CA GLU A 211 3.35 7.99 -12.29
C GLU A 211 3.45 9.32 -11.54
N LEU A 212 4.58 9.62 -10.93
CA LEU A 212 4.78 10.82 -10.12
C LEU A 212 6.05 11.55 -10.52
N SER A 213 5.99 12.88 -10.43
CA SER A 213 7.12 13.80 -10.52
C SER A 213 7.28 14.52 -9.20
N PHE A 214 8.53 14.85 -8.85
CA PHE A 214 8.88 15.46 -7.58
C PHE A 214 9.86 16.61 -7.75
N ASP A 215 9.71 17.60 -6.87
CA ASP A 215 10.66 18.67 -6.64
C ASP A 215 11.35 18.49 -5.28
N GLY A 216 12.54 19.07 -5.12
CA GLY A 216 13.16 19.21 -3.80
C GLY A 216 13.69 17.92 -3.15
N CYS A 217 13.75 16.81 -3.90
CA CYS A 217 14.34 15.50 -3.53
C CYS A 217 15.84 15.55 -3.22
N GLY A 218 16.29 16.47 -2.35
CA GLY A 218 17.67 16.90 -2.19
C GLY A 218 18.67 15.78 -2.47
N ASP A 219 19.58 16.03 -3.43
CA ASP A 219 20.46 15.04 -4.05
C ASP A 219 20.88 13.98 -3.04
N ALA A 220 20.24 12.80 -3.09
CA ALA A 220 20.69 11.63 -2.35
C ALA A 220 22.17 11.46 -2.74
N ALA A 221 23.04 11.75 -1.77
CA ALA A 221 24.38 12.22 -2.03
C ALA A 221 25.10 11.32 -3.03
N THR A 222 25.35 11.85 -4.23
CA THR A 222 26.49 11.41 -5.03
C THR A 222 27.74 11.82 -4.26
N THR A 223 28.23 11.00 -3.33
CA THR A 223 29.61 11.03 -2.81
C THR A 223 29.88 9.72 -2.08
N ALA A 224 30.30 8.73 -2.85
CA ALA A 224 31.47 7.93 -2.52
C ALA A 224 32.07 7.44 -3.84
N GLU A 225 32.67 8.36 -4.61
CA GLU A 225 33.74 7.91 -5.49
C GLU A 225 34.76 7.19 -4.60
N PRO A 226 35.12 5.92 -4.89
CA PRO A 226 36.25 5.33 -4.22
C PRO A 226 37.46 6.11 -4.70
N THR A 227 37.99 6.98 -3.84
CA THR A 227 39.34 7.51 -4.01
C THR A 227 40.24 6.28 -4.01
N THR A 228 40.64 5.89 -5.22
CA THR A 228 41.66 4.89 -5.45
C THR A 228 42.96 5.51 -4.96
N GLU A 229 43.27 5.34 -3.68
CA GLU A 229 44.64 5.54 -3.20
C GLU A 229 45.49 4.44 -3.81
N SER A 230 46.04 4.75 -4.98
CA SER A 230 47.15 4.05 -5.60
C SER A 230 48.37 4.20 -4.68
N PRO A 231 48.92 3.13 -4.09
CA PRO A 231 50.18 3.23 -3.36
C PRO A 231 51.27 3.53 -4.38
N SER A 232 51.83 4.73 -4.29
CA SER A 232 53.02 5.11 -5.06
C SER A 232 54.21 4.29 -4.55
N ASP A 233 54.72 3.48 -5.46
CA ASP A 233 56.04 2.86 -5.44
C ASP A 233 57.15 3.89 -5.21
N PRO A 234 58.13 3.62 -4.32
CA PRO A 234 59.46 4.18 -4.46
C PRO A 234 60.44 3.08 -4.89
N ALA A 235 60.90 3.19 -6.13
CA ALA A 235 62.01 2.43 -6.66
C ALA A 235 63.39 2.96 -6.19
N ALA A 236 64.35 2.02 -6.17
CA ALA A 236 65.83 2.13 -6.17
C ALA A 236 66.51 2.25 -4.79
N GLU A 237 67.58 1.51 -4.42
CA GLU A 237 68.78 1.01 -5.14
C GLU A 237 69.36 -0.25 -4.41
N ASP A 238 69.60 -1.39 -5.06
CA ASP A 238 70.85 -1.91 -5.69
C ASP A 238 71.63 -2.91 -4.76
N PRO A 239 72.60 -3.75 -5.24
CA PRO A 239 72.55 -5.20 -5.04
C PRO A 239 73.76 -5.75 -4.27
N THR A 240 73.71 -7.00 -3.81
CA THR A 240 74.95 -7.73 -3.55
C THR A 240 74.77 -9.22 -3.78
N ALA A 241 75.67 -9.73 -4.62
CA ALA A 241 75.73 -11.06 -5.19
C ALA A 241 75.92 -12.19 -4.15
N VAL A 242 75.40 -13.38 -4.47
CA VAL A 242 76.23 -14.59 -4.64
C VAL A 242 75.63 -15.47 -5.75
N GLU A 243 76.50 -15.88 -6.68
CA GLU A 243 76.31 -16.73 -7.86
C GLU A 243 76.35 -18.25 -7.48
N PRO A 244 76.36 -19.25 -8.40
CA PRO A 244 75.27 -20.22 -8.52
C PRO A 244 75.75 -21.71 -8.43
N ALA A 245 74.81 -22.62 -8.74
CA ALA A 245 74.99 -23.82 -9.58
C ALA A 245 74.84 -25.23 -8.95
N ALA A 246 74.27 -26.07 -9.83
CA ALA A 246 74.17 -27.54 -9.88
C ALA A 246 72.95 -28.16 -9.17
N ALA A 247 72.14 -29.05 -9.76
CA ALA A 247 72.15 -29.79 -11.04
C ALA A 247 70.68 -30.16 -11.40
N GLN A 248 70.21 -30.09 -12.65
CA GLN A 248 70.11 -31.20 -13.65
C GLN A 248 69.83 -32.58 -13.00
N VAL A 249 68.89 -33.46 -13.39
CA VAL A 249 68.23 -33.86 -14.66
C VAL A 249 66.95 -34.71 -14.31
N PRO A 250 66.16 -35.34 -15.23
CA PRO A 250 64.69 -35.39 -15.23
C PRO A 250 64.08 -36.79 -14.89
N TRP A 251 62.98 -37.21 -15.54
CA TRP A 251 62.37 -38.56 -15.75
C TRP A 251 61.51 -39.30 -14.66
N LEU A 252 60.21 -39.49 -14.98
CA LEU A 252 59.17 -40.45 -14.47
C LEU A 252 59.53 -41.93 -14.81
N PRO A 253 58.91 -43.05 -14.30
CA PRO A 253 57.45 -43.28 -14.07
C PRO A 253 56.94 -44.42 -13.07
N ILE A 254 55.60 -44.53 -12.93
CA ILE A 254 54.70 -45.70 -12.57
C ILE A 254 54.68 -46.32 -11.15
N ILE A 255 53.46 -46.35 -10.52
CA ILE A 255 52.77 -47.53 -9.91
C ILE A 255 51.23 -47.26 -9.96
N VAL A 256 50.47 -47.85 -10.89
CA VAL A 256 49.58 -49.04 -10.78
C VAL A 256 48.43 -48.94 -9.75
N GLY A 257 47.20 -48.81 -10.28
CA GLY A 257 46.11 -49.79 -10.09
C GLY A 257 45.19 -49.66 -8.86
N GLY A 258 43.90 -49.45 -9.09
CA GLY A 258 42.85 -49.70 -8.10
C GLY A 258 41.45 -49.31 -8.57
N ALA A 259 40.73 -50.26 -9.16
CA ALA A 259 39.33 -50.15 -9.55
C ALA A 259 38.38 -50.35 -8.35
N ALA A 260 37.22 -49.65 -8.41
CA ALA A 260 35.87 -50.00 -7.94
C ALA A 260 35.66 -50.78 -6.62
N LEU A 261 34.82 -50.22 -5.73
CA LEU A 261 33.80 -51.00 -5.00
C LEU A 261 32.62 -50.11 -4.53
N LEU A 262 31.41 -50.60 -4.83
CA LEU A 262 30.07 -50.20 -4.41
C LEU A 262 29.79 -50.52 -2.92
N VAL A 263 28.76 -49.90 -2.33
CA VAL A 263 27.67 -50.44 -1.45
C VAL A 263 26.95 -49.26 -0.76
N ILE A 264 25.76 -48.83 -1.23
CA ILE A 264 24.39 -49.11 -0.73
C ILE A 264 24.04 -48.53 0.66
N GLY A 265 23.06 -47.62 0.68
CA GLY A 265 22.22 -47.28 1.84
C GLY A 265 20.78 -46.99 1.36
N LEU A 266 19.82 -47.78 1.84
CA LEU A 266 18.47 -47.98 1.33
C LEU A 266 17.47 -47.78 2.48
N THR A 267 16.48 -46.88 2.36
CA THR A 267 15.17 -46.88 3.05
C THR A 267 14.26 -45.82 2.41
N LEU A 268 12.93 -45.90 2.30
CA LEU A 268 11.95 -46.98 2.22
C LEU A 268 10.66 -46.28 1.74
N GLY A 269 10.26 -46.43 0.48
CA GLY A 269 9.05 -45.83 -0.08
C GLY A 269 7.94 -46.86 -0.25
N LEU A 270 7.09 -47.00 0.76
CA LEU A 270 5.75 -47.62 0.67
C LEU A 270 4.81 -46.53 1.21
N LEU A 271 3.75 -46.12 0.53
CA LEU A 271 2.47 -46.82 0.52
C LEU A 271 1.52 -46.25 -0.57
N ILE A 272 1.00 -47.19 -1.38
CA ILE A 272 -0.42 -47.38 -1.75
C ILE A 272 -1.07 -46.38 -2.72
N GLY A 273 -1.19 -46.82 -3.98
CA GLY A 273 -2.25 -46.41 -4.92
C GLY A 273 -2.72 -47.63 -5.72
N GLY A 274 -3.77 -48.31 -5.24
CA GLY A 274 -4.19 -49.62 -5.77
C GLY A 274 -5.69 -49.89 -5.68
N ARG A 275 -6.44 -49.28 -6.62
CA ARG A 275 -7.54 -49.84 -7.42
C ARG A 275 -8.40 -50.98 -6.82
N GLY A 276 -9.67 -50.64 -6.57
CA GLY A 276 -10.81 -51.49 -6.98
C GLY A 276 -11.74 -52.01 -5.88
N LYS A 277 -12.99 -51.53 -5.87
CA LYS A 277 -14.17 -52.41 -5.76
C LYS A 277 -15.43 -51.69 -6.23
N ARG A 278 -16.03 -52.28 -7.27
CA ARG A 278 -17.44 -52.11 -7.64
C ARG A 278 -18.30 -52.58 -6.47
N GLY A 279 -19.18 -51.72 -6.00
CA GLY A 279 -20.34 -52.06 -5.18
C GLY A 279 -21.53 -51.35 -5.81
N ALA A 280 -22.38 -52.11 -6.50
CA ALA A 280 -23.67 -51.63 -6.97
C ALA A 280 -24.62 -51.60 -5.78
N GLU A 281 -25.08 -50.42 -5.38
CA GLU A 281 -26.19 -50.28 -4.44
C GLU A 281 -27.39 -49.66 -5.15
N LYS A 282 -28.52 -50.35 -4.98
CA LYS A 282 -29.79 -50.13 -5.66
C LYS A 282 -30.40 -48.80 -5.19
N SER A 283 -30.71 -47.93 -6.14
CA SER A 283 -31.59 -46.78 -5.91
C SER A 283 -33.01 -47.31 -5.66
N GLN A 284 -33.52 -47.02 -4.45
CA GLN A 284 -34.87 -47.29 -4.00
C GLN A 284 -35.87 -46.40 -4.77
N GLU A 285 -36.80 -47.07 -5.42
CA GLU A 285 -38.05 -46.54 -5.97
C GLU A 285 -38.86 -45.83 -4.87
N LYS A 286 -39.22 -44.55 -5.08
CA LYS A 286 -40.22 -43.85 -4.27
C LYS A 286 -41.55 -43.87 -5.04
N PRO A 287 -42.61 -44.54 -4.57
CA PRO A 287 -43.88 -44.50 -5.26
C PRO A 287 -44.63 -43.20 -5.00
N ILE A 288 -45.13 -42.67 -6.10
CA ILE A 288 -46.19 -41.67 -6.25
C ILE A 288 -47.40 -42.12 -5.40
N ARG A 289 -47.95 -41.20 -4.59
CA ARG A 289 -49.30 -41.32 -4.05
C ARG A 289 -50.17 -40.25 -4.69
N GLU A 290 -51.04 -40.67 -5.60
CA GLU A 290 -52.31 -40.01 -5.87
C GLU A 290 -53.29 -40.32 -4.73
N ARG A 291 -53.86 -39.26 -4.13
CA ARG A 291 -55.30 -39.04 -3.92
C ARG A 291 -55.53 -37.74 -3.19
#